data_AF-A0A519XV42-F1
#
_entry.id   AF-A0A519XV42-F1
#
_cell.length_a   1.000
_cell.length_b   1.000
_cell.length_c   1.000
_cell.angle_alpha   90.00
_cell.angle_beta   90.00
_cell.angle_gamma   90.00
#
_symmetry.space_group_name_H-M   'P 1'
#
loop_
_entity.id
_entity.type
_entity.pdbx_description
1 polymer ?
#
loop_
_entity_poly.entity_id
_entity_poly.type
_entity_poly.pdbx_seq_one_letter_code
_entity_poly.pdbx_strand_id
1 'polypeptide(L)'
;MFKNQSALATFAGQLGFTLAAQSPKQLNLDAVAEWLTSDKKRPPLECLDAWNLFDDMSAGVGEPFAGNHKMPARDQVFDLLYVASGLWQQPAGAQWLAEDKALLHDILTQGFALWQKHACWQA
;
A
#
# COMPACT_ATOMS: atom_id res chain seq x y z
N MET A 1 5.85 11.51 -17.25
CA MET A 1 6.27 11.87 -15.87
C MET A 1 7.08 13.16 -15.93
N PHE A 2 6.87 14.11 -15.03
CA PHE A 2 7.64 15.37 -15.01
C PHE A 2 9.06 15.12 -14.50
N LYS A 3 10.07 15.76 -15.12
CA LYS A 3 11.48 15.53 -14.79
C LYS A 3 11.96 16.30 -13.55
N ASN A 4 11.27 17.35 -13.14
CA ASN A 4 11.56 18.14 -11.96
C ASN A 4 10.34 19.00 -11.55
N GLN A 5 10.43 19.60 -10.36
CA GLN A 5 9.35 20.42 -9.78
C GLN A 5 9.05 21.68 -10.61
N SER A 6 10.05 22.26 -11.28
CA SER A 6 9.85 23.43 -12.15
C SER A 6 8.97 23.09 -13.35
N ALA A 7 9.21 21.96 -14.01
CA ALA A 7 8.40 21.52 -15.14
C ALA A 7 6.94 21.24 -14.73
N LEU A 8 6.73 20.66 -13.55
CA LEU A 8 5.40 20.46 -12.97
C LEU A 8 4.71 21.80 -12.66
N ALA A 9 5.43 22.77 -12.07
CA ALA A 9 4.89 24.08 -11.72
C ALA A 9 4.47 24.88 -12.96
N THR A 10 5.30 24.87 -14.02
CA THR A 10 4.96 25.53 -15.29
C THR A 10 3.68 24.93 -15.90
N PHE A 11 3.57 23.61 -15.92
CA PHE A 11 2.39 22.92 -16.46
C PHE A 11 1.14 23.18 -15.63
N ALA A 12 1.23 23.13 -14.29
CA ALA A 12 0.11 23.46 -13.41
C ALA A 12 -0.37 24.91 -13.61
N GLY A 13 0.57 25.85 -13.75
CA GLY A 13 0.26 27.25 -14.04
C GLY A 13 -0.44 27.45 -15.38
N GLN A 14 -0.05 26.71 -16.43
CA GLN A 14 -0.74 26.74 -17.73
C GLN A 14 -2.20 26.29 -17.64
N LEU A 15 -2.52 25.40 -16.71
CA LEU A 15 -3.87 24.90 -16.46
C LEU A 15 -4.64 25.71 -15.41
N GLY A 16 -4.04 26.76 -14.86
CA GLY A 16 -4.65 27.58 -13.79
C GLY A 16 -4.68 26.90 -12.42
N PHE A 17 -3.91 25.82 -12.22
CA PHE A 17 -3.76 25.15 -10.94
C PHE A 17 -2.58 25.72 -10.14
N THR A 18 -2.73 25.79 -8.82
CA THR A 18 -1.64 26.12 -7.89
C THR A 18 -1.16 24.83 -7.22
N LEU A 19 0.14 24.59 -7.22
CA LEU A 19 0.72 23.45 -6.52
C LEU A 19 0.72 23.72 -5.00
N ALA A 20 0.10 22.84 -4.23
CA ALA A 20 0.22 22.85 -2.79
C ALA A 20 1.47 22.04 -2.37
N ALA A 21 2.34 22.64 -1.57
CA ALA A 21 3.44 21.91 -0.94
C ALA A 21 2.88 21.06 0.20
N GLN A 22 2.88 19.74 0.03
CA GLN A 22 2.56 18.80 1.09
C GLN A 22 3.82 18.02 1.46
N SER A 23 4.10 17.91 2.76
CA SER A 23 5.17 17.03 3.23
C SER A 23 4.80 15.58 2.93
N PRO A 24 5.76 14.73 2.52
CA PRO A 24 5.50 13.31 2.34
C PRO A 24 4.89 12.71 3.61
N LYS A 25 3.79 11.95 3.48
CA LYS A 25 3.22 11.20 4.59
C LYS A 25 4.21 10.09 4.96
N GLN A 26 4.62 10.04 6.22
CA GLN A 26 5.39 8.92 6.74
C GLN A 26 4.49 7.69 6.88
N LEU A 27 4.98 6.55 6.39
CA LEU A 27 4.27 5.28 6.49
C LEU A 27 4.70 4.55 7.76
N ASN A 28 3.74 4.14 8.58
CA ASN A 28 4.01 3.37 9.80
C ASN A 28 4.04 1.87 9.47
N LEU A 29 5.19 1.41 8.96
CA LEU A 29 5.41 -0.01 8.65
C LEU A 29 5.54 -0.87 9.93
N ASP A 30 5.92 -0.27 11.06
CA ASP A 30 6.03 -0.97 12.34
C ASP A 30 4.66 -1.52 12.80
N ALA A 31 3.58 -0.75 12.62
CA ALA A 31 2.23 -1.23 12.93
C ALA A 31 1.86 -2.48 12.13
N VAL A 32 2.31 -2.58 10.88
CA VAL A 32 2.06 -3.74 10.02
C VAL A 32 2.96 -4.91 10.46
N ALA A 33 4.23 -4.67 10.75
CA ALA A 33 5.16 -5.70 11.24
C ALA A 33 4.73 -6.28 12.60
N GLU A 34 4.25 -5.44 13.52
CA GLU A 34 3.65 -5.88 14.78
C GLU A 34 2.41 -6.74 14.53
N TRP A 35 1.53 -6.32 13.60
CA TRP A 35 0.34 -7.09 13.29
C TRP A 35 0.70 -8.49 12.77
N LEU A 36 1.67 -8.57 11.84
CA LEU A 36 2.14 -9.84 11.28
C LEU A 36 2.72 -10.80 12.34
N THR A 37 3.18 -10.29 13.48
CA THR A 37 3.78 -11.10 14.56
C THR A 37 2.85 -11.30 15.76
N SER A 38 1.63 -10.77 15.72
CA SER A 38 0.69 -10.77 16.84
C SER A 38 -0.59 -11.58 16.57
N ASP A 39 -1.28 -11.97 17.65
CA ASP A 39 -2.63 -12.57 17.57
C ASP A 39 -3.74 -11.53 17.35
N LYS A 40 -3.41 -10.31 16.91
CA LYS A 40 -4.38 -9.23 16.70
C LYS A 40 -5.38 -9.64 15.61
N LYS A 41 -6.68 -9.61 15.96
CA LYS A 41 -7.76 -10.11 15.11
C LYS A 41 -8.02 -9.29 13.84
N ARG A 42 -7.65 -8.00 13.81
CA ARG A 42 -7.98 -7.10 12.69
C ARG A 42 -6.71 -6.48 12.11
N PRO A 43 -6.57 -6.45 10.77
CA PRO A 43 -5.48 -5.73 10.12
C PRO A 43 -5.50 -4.23 10.47
N PRO A 44 -4.34 -3.61 10.70
CA PRO A 44 -4.22 -2.16 10.88
C PRO A 44 -4.55 -1.40 9.59
N LEU A 45 -4.86 -0.11 9.70
CA LEU A 45 -5.19 0.75 8.55
C LEU A 45 -3.99 0.92 7.62
N GLU A 46 -2.80 0.84 8.19
CA GLU A 46 -1.49 0.92 7.55
C GLU A 46 -1.24 -0.21 6.54
N CYS A 47 -2.00 -1.32 6.59
CA CYS A 47 -1.86 -2.40 5.62
C CYS A 47 -2.12 -1.95 4.18
N LEU A 48 -3.05 -1.01 3.97
CA LEU A 48 -3.32 -0.47 2.63
C LEU A 48 -2.13 0.33 2.10
N ASP A 49 -1.59 1.22 2.93
CA ASP A 49 -0.44 2.04 2.57
C ASP A 49 0.81 1.17 2.31
N ALA A 50 1.04 0.13 3.13
CA ALA A 50 2.12 -0.82 2.93
C ALA A 50 1.96 -1.63 1.63
N TRP A 51 0.74 -2.08 1.32
CA TRP A 51 0.47 -2.80 0.08
C TRP A 51 0.81 -1.93 -1.13
N ASN A 52 0.33 -0.68 -1.16
CA ASN A 52 0.58 0.25 -2.27
C ASN A 52 2.09 0.54 -2.42
N LEU A 53 2.80 0.72 -1.31
CA LEU A 53 4.26 0.86 -1.32
C LEU A 53 4.95 -0.35 -1.98
N PHE A 54 4.56 -1.56 -1.58
CA PHE A 54 5.18 -2.78 -2.10
C PHE A 54 4.85 -3.02 -3.58
N ASP A 55 3.64 -2.66 -4.01
CA ASP A 55 3.25 -2.70 -5.42
C ASP A 55 4.11 -1.76 -6.28
N ASP A 56 4.22 -0.48 -5.88
CA ASP A 56 5.04 0.52 -6.54
C ASP A 56 6.53 0.12 -6.59
N MET A 57 7.03 -0.39 -5.47
CA MET A 57 8.42 -0.87 -5.37
C MET A 57 8.64 -2.07 -6.30
N SER A 58 7.72 -3.04 -6.33
CA SER A 58 7.81 -4.22 -7.20
C SER A 58 7.90 -3.84 -8.67
N ALA A 59 7.09 -2.86 -9.10
CA ALA A 59 7.14 -2.30 -10.44
C ALA A 59 8.47 -1.56 -10.70
N GLY A 60 8.99 -0.84 -9.71
CA GLY A 60 10.26 -0.11 -9.80
C GLY A 60 11.49 -1.01 -9.94
N VAL A 61 11.52 -2.14 -9.23
CA VAL A 61 12.66 -3.09 -9.25
C VAL A 61 12.49 -4.24 -10.24
N GLY A 62 11.30 -4.40 -10.81
CA GLY A 62 10.98 -5.46 -11.78
C GLY A 62 10.87 -6.85 -11.17
N GLU A 63 10.50 -6.96 -9.88
CA GLU A 63 10.27 -8.24 -9.20
C GLU A 63 8.78 -8.50 -8.98
N PRO A 64 8.34 -9.76 -9.02
CA PRO A 64 6.94 -10.10 -8.81
C PRO A 64 6.52 -9.88 -7.35
N PHE A 65 5.31 -9.34 -7.17
CA PHE A 65 4.68 -9.15 -5.86
C PHE A 65 3.27 -9.74 -5.90
N ALA A 66 2.92 -10.63 -4.99
CA ALA A 66 1.62 -11.32 -5.00
C ALA A 66 0.44 -10.34 -4.95
N GLY A 67 0.64 -9.16 -4.35
CA GLY A 67 -0.35 -8.10 -4.34
C GLY A 67 -0.63 -7.47 -5.72
N ASN A 68 0.19 -7.73 -6.74
CA ASN A 68 0.01 -7.24 -8.11
C ASN A 68 -0.72 -8.24 -9.04
N HIS A 69 -0.92 -9.48 -8.58
CA HIS A 69 -1.60 -10.51 -9.36
C HIS A 69 -3.12 -10.35 -9.29
N LYS A 70 -3.79 -10.46 -10.44
CA LYS A 70 -5.25 -10.43 -10.53
C LYS A 70 -5.83 -11.79 -10.15
N MET A 71 -6.51 -11.84 -9.01
CA MET A 71 -7.26 -13.01 -8.56
C MET A 71 -8.43 -12.58 -7.66
N PRO A 72 -9.61 -13.23 -7.74
CA PRO A 72 -10.80 -12.79 -6.99
C PRO A 72 -10.58 -12.64 -5.48
N ALA A 73 -9.88 -13.57 -4.85
CA ALA A 73 -9.61 -13.51 -3.41
C ALA A 73 -8.68 -12.33 -3.02
N ARG A 74 -7.71 -11.98 -3.87
CA ARG A 74 -6.84 -10.80 -3.66
C ARG A 74 -7.66 -9.52 -3.77
N ASP A 75 -8.51 -9.43 -4.78
CA ASP A 75 -9.32 -8.23 -5.02
C ASP A 75 -10.29 -8.00 -3.86
N GLN A 76 -10.87 -9.08 -3.32
CA GLN A 76 -11.65 -9.03 -2.08
C GLN A 76 -10.85 -8.50 -0.89
N VAL A 77 -9.63 -9.01 -0.65
CA VAL A 77 -8.76 -8.52 0.43
C VAL A 77 -8.42 -7.04 0.25
N PHE A 78 -8.14 -6.62 -0.99
CA PHE A 78 -7.83 -5.24 -1.31
C PHE A 78 -9.04 -4.32 -1.07
N ASP A 79 -10.24 -4.74 -1.46
CA ASP A 79 -11.49 -4.03 -1.19
C ASP A 79 -11.76 -3.90 0.31
N LEU A 80 -11.50 -4.95 1.11
CA LEU A 80 -11.62 -4.91 2.57
C LEU A 80 -10.68 -3.87 3.21
N LEU A 81 -9.48 -3.68 2.66
CA LEU A 81 -8.55 -2.62 3.08
C LEU A 81 -9.08 -1.23 2.74
N TYR A 82 -9.66 -1.04 1.56
CA TYR A 82 -10.29 0.24 1.15
C TYR A 82 -11.53 0.59 1.98
N VAL A 83 -12.31 -0.41 2.35
CA VAL A 83 -13.43 -0.24 3.28
C VAL A 83 -12.92 0.14 4.67
N ALA A 84 -11.85 -0.52 5.15
CA ALA A 84 -11.28 -0.24 6.46
C ALA A 84 -10.68 1.17 6.55
N SER A 85 -10.10 1.70 5.47
CA SER A 85 -9.53 3.05 5.42
C SER A 85 -10.58 4.17 5.50
N GLY A 86 -11.87 3.84 5.38
CA GLY A 86 -12.97 4.81 5.39
C GLY A 86 -13.08 5.60 4.09
N LEU A 87 -12.29 5.27 3.06
CA LEU A 87 -12.39 5.89 1.74
C LEU A 87 -13.71 5.53 1.06
N TRP A 88 -14.19 4.29 1.27
CA TRP A 88 -15.41 3.78 0.66
C TRP A 88 -16.45 3.39 1.71
N GLN A 89 -17.72 3.43 1.31
CA GLN A 89 -18.80 2.90 2.15
C GLN A 89 -18.69 1.39 2.25
N GLN A 90 -18.84 0.86 3.47
CA GLN A 90 -18.80 -0.57 3.74
C GLN A 90 -19.99 -1.26 3.03
N PRO A 91 -19.75 -2.21 2.12
CA PRO A 91 -20.81 -3.08 1.63
C PRO A 91 -21.42 -3.82 2.82
N ALA A 92 -22.74 -3.95 2.86
CA ALA A 92 -23.42 -4.69 3.93
C ALA A 92 -22.84 -6.11 4.01
N GLY A 93 -22.25 -6.47 5.15
CA GLY A 93 -21.67 -7.80 5.39
C GLY A 93 -20.16 -7.94 5.14
N ALA A 94 -19.44 -6.87 4.77
CA ALA A 94 -17.98 -6.93 4.61
C ALA A 94 -17.29 -7.20 5.97
N GLN A 95 -16.81 -8.43 6.16
CA GLN A 95 -16.15 -8.91 7.37
C GLN A 95 -14.86 -9.64 6.99
N TRP A 96 -13.80 -9.44 7.77
CA TRP A 96 -12.55 -10.18 7.60
C TRP A 96 -12.72 -11.66 7.98
N LEU A 97 -12.63 -12.54 6.98
CA LEU A 97 -12.53 -13.98 7.19
C LEU A 97 -11.10 -14.38 7.61
N ALA A 98 -10.94 -15.61 8.08
CA ALA A 98 -9.62 -16.14 8.43
C ALA A 98 -8.70 -16.27 7.19
N GLU A 99 -9.27 -16.72 6.08
CA GLU A 99 -8.58 -16.85 4.79
C GLU A 99 -8.14 -15.49 4.22
N ASP A 100 -8.96 -14.45 4.32
CA ASP A 100 -8.61 -13.09 3.90
C ASP A 100 -7.38 -12.58 4.66
N LYS A 101 -7.33 -12.84 5.98
CA LYS A 101 -6.22 -12.43 6.83
C LYS A 101 -4.96 -13.21 6.53
N ALA A 102 -5.08 -14.51 6.30
CA ALA A 102 -3.94 -15.35 5.93
C ALA A 102 -3.36 -14.90 4.59
N LEU A 103 -4.21 -14.65 3.59
CA LEU A 103 -3.78 -14.12 2.30
C LEU A 103 -3.12 -12.75 2.43
N LEU A 104 -3.71 -11.84 3.21
CA LEU A 104 -3.10 -10.54 3.48
C LEU A 104 -1.74 -10.67 4.17
N HIS A 105 -1.62 -11.60 5.12
CA HIS A 105 -0.39 -11.89 5.84
C HIS A 105 0.72 -12.36 4.89
N ASP A 106 0.41 -13.31 4.00
CA ASP A 106 1.35 -13.82 3.00
C ASP A 106 1.81 -12.71 2.05
N ILE A 107 0.88 -11.90 1.54
CA ILE A 107 1.17 -10.79 0.62
C ILE A 107 2.07 -9.77 1.29
N LEU A 108 1.73 -9.31 2.49
CA LEU A 108 2.53 -8.30 3.20
C LEU A 108 3.89 -8.84 3.62
N THR A 109 3.98 -10.12 4.04
CA THR A 109 5.25 -10.78 4.36
C THR A 109 6.18 -10.80 3.15
N GLN A 110 5.66 -11.14 1.97
CA GLN A 110 6.43 -11.07 0.73
C GLN A 110 6.87 -9.63 0.41
N GLY A 111 5.98 -8.66 0.62
CA GLY A 111 6.28 -7.24 0.41
C GLY A 111 7.41 -6.73 1.33
N PHE A 112 7.40 -7.12 2.61
CA PHE A 112 8.49 -6.84 3.55
C PHE A 112 9.81 -7.49 3.13
N ALA A 113 9.79 -8.74 2.63
CA ALA A 113 10.99 -9.39 2.13
C ALA A 113 11.57 -8.64 0.91
N LEU A 114 10.70 -8.18 0.00
CA LEU A 114 11.09 -7.36 -1.14
C LEU A 114 11.69 -6.02 -0.68
N TRP A 115 11.07 -5.38 0.31
CA TRP A 115 11.54 -4.12 0.88
C TRP A 115 12.92 -4.26 1.52
N GLN A 116 13.13 -5.29 2.34
CA GLN A 116 14.43 -5.56 2.98
C GLN A 116 15.53 -5.80 1.94
N LYS A 117 15.20 -6.48 0.84
CA LYS A 117 16.14 -6.77 -0.24
C LYS A 117 16.61 -5.51 -0.98
N HIS A 118 15.72 -4.55 -1.22
CA HIS A 118 15.97 -3.43 -2.14
C HIS A 118 16.09 -2.06 -1.48
N ALA A 119 15.47 -1.85 -0.32
CA ALA A 119 15.43 -0.56 0.36
C ALA A 119 16.31 -0.52 1.62
N CYS A 120 16.59 -1.67 2.25
CA CYS A 120 17.45 -1.73 3.45
C CYS A 120 18.95 -1.88 3.16
N TRP A 121 19.40 -1.75 1.90
CA TRP A 121 20.82 -1.71 1.55
C TRP A 121 21.29 -0.28 1.28
N GLN A 122 21.68 0.41 2.36
CA GLN A 122 22.74 1.42 2.44
C GLN A 122 22.86 1.85 3.92
N ALA A 123 23.61 1.07 4.69
CA ALA A 123 24.25 1.51 5.92
C ALA A 123 25.75 1.25 5.78
#